data_AF-A0AA34XQB8-F1
#
_entry.id   AF-A0AA34XQB8-F1
#
_cell.length_a   1.000
_cell.length_b   1.000
_cell.length_c   1.000
_cell.angle_alpha   90.00
_cell.angle_beta   90.00
_cell.angle_gamma   90.00
#
_symmetry.space_group_name_H-M   'P 1'
#
loop_
_entity.id
_entity.type
_entity.pdbx_description
1 polymer ?
#
loop_
_entity_poly.entity_id
_entity_poly.type
_entity_poly.pdbx_seq_one_letter_code
_entity_poly.pdbx_strand_id
1 'polypeptide(L)'
;MCDIVTKMKANPSDVSELEVAIKLENRLLRKQGHKVSRTIKPSCKEIKLELDLSQTRVELVVKQHLENQGWEVYFSENSFLCGLFGLAFWEVIFADVESAFINRYQHRPLDLYHSNFVDKRVEQIQAAFQTISEQGLNQLLDIYDLKYGIANPFVHWNHFPKALIEHSMEAIPNALIVELFKVILSDLKLFRNGMPDLIAFKDDEFHWIEVKGPGDKLQDNQWRWIKEFERLSVPFSVCYVNH
;
A
#
# COMPACT_ATOMS: atom_id res chain seq x y z
N MET A 1 -5.94 -33.77 -12.89
CA MET A 1 -5.66 -32.34 -12.62
C MET A 1 -4.58 -31.87 -13.58
N CYS A 2 -4.64 -30.63 -14.06
CA CYS A 2 -3.55 -30.08 -14.87
C CYS A 2 -2.29 -30.00 -14.00
N ASP A 3 -1.23 -30.70 -14.40
CA ASP A 3 0.02 -30.84 -13.65
C ASP A 3 0.59 -29.49 -13.17
N ILE A 4 0.44 -28.44 -13.99
CA ILE A 4 0.93 -27.09 -13.68
C ILE A 4 0.22 -26.47 -12.47
N VAL A 5 -1.12 -26.49 -12.41
CA VAL A 5 -1.87 -25.85 -11.32
C VAL A 5 -1.62 -26.56 -9.99
N THR A 6 -1.52 -27.89 -10.01
CA THR A 6 -1.16 -28.67 -8.82
C THR A 6 0.25 -28.32 -8.32
N LYS A 7 1.22 -28.17 -9.22
CA LYS A 7 2.60 -27.75 -8.89
C LYS A 7 2.65 -26.35 -8.27
N MET A 8 2.01 -25.37 -8.91
CA MET A 8 1.95 -23.99 -8.41
C MET A 8 1.33 -23.92 -7.00
N LYS A 9 0.29 -24.72 -6.74
CA LYS A 9 -0.33 -24.77 -5.40
C LYS A 9 0.55 -25.45 -4.36
N ALA A 10 1.25 -26.50 -4.74
CA ALA A 10 2.07 -27.28 -3.81
C ALA A 10 3.36 -26.55 -3.43
N ASN A 11 3.97 -25.84 -4.38
CA ASN A 11 5.24 -25.14 -4.19
C ASN A 11 5.21 -23.77 -4.90
N PRO A 12 4.41 -22.80 -4.41
CA PRO A 12 4.35 -21.48 -5.01
C PRO A 12 5.68 -20.74 -4.81
N SER A 13 6.12 -19.98 -5.81
CA SER A 13 7.29 -19.12 -5.73
C SER A 13 7.06 -17.90 -4.83
N ASP A 14 5.82 -17.42 -4.76
CA ASP A 14 5.38 -16.37 -3.84
C ASP A 14 3.85 -16.40 -3.63
N VAL A 15 3.35 -15.51 -2.78
CA VAL A 15 1.92 -15.41 -2.46
C VAL A 15 1.08 -15.07 -3.70
N SER A 16 1.60 -14.26 -4.61
CA SER A 16 0.86 -13.86 -5.82
C SER A 16 0.67 -15.07 -6.76
N GLU A 17 1.69 -15.92 -6.89
CA GLU A 17 1.55 -17.18 -7.65
C GLU A 17 0.52 -18.12 -7.01
N LEU A 18 0.51 -18.24 -5.68
CA LEU A 18 -0.46 -19.06 -4.97
C LEU A 18 -1.90 -18.57 -5.22
N GLU A 19 -2.14 -17.26 -5.16
CA GLU A 19 -3.45 -16.64 -5.45
C GLU A 19 -3.92 -16.99 -6.88
N VAL A 20 -3.03 -16.87 -7.85
CA VAL A 20 -3.30 -17.26 -9.25
C VAL A 20 -3.61 -18.75 -9.36
N ALA A 21 -2.82 -19.60 -8.70
CA ALA A 21 -3.00 -21.05 -8.74
C ALA A 21 -4.38 -21.48 -8.22
N ILE A 22 -4.82 -20.90 -7.09
CA ILE A 22 -6.15 -21.16 -6.50
C ILE A 22 -7.27 -20.75 -7.47
N LYS A 23 -7.15 -19.61 -8.15
CA LYS A 23 -8.16 -19.18 -9.13
C LYS A 23 -8.23 -20.09 -10.35
N LEU A 24 -7.07 -20.50 -10.85
CA LEU A 24 -6.98 -21.44 -11.97
C LEU A 24 -7.60 -22.78 -11.62
N GLU A 25 -7.30 -23.31 -10.43
CA GLU A 25 -7.91 -24.55 -9.92
C GLU A 25 -9.44 -24.43 -9.85
N ASN A 26 -9.95 -23.36 -9.25
CA ASN A 26 -11.39 -23.11 -9.16
C ASN A 26 -12.05 -23.03 -10.54
N ARG A 27 -11.37 -22.45 -11.54
CA ARG A 27 -11.85 -22.40 -12.93
C ARG A 27 -11.85 -23.79 -13.58
N LEU A 28 -10.82 -24.59 -13.33
CA LEU A 28 -10.72 -25.97 -13.84
C LEU A 28 -11.81 -26.87 -13.26
N LEU A 29 -12.01 -26.82 -11.94
CA LEU A 29 -13.06 -27.57 -11.25
C LEU A 29 -14.45 -27.25 -11.81
N ARG A 30 -14.76 -25.95 -12.03
CA ARG A 30 -16.02 -25.54 -12.68
C ARG A 30 -16.17 -26.09 -14.08
N LYS A 31 -15.11 -26.08 -14.90
CA LYS A 31 -15.12 -26.67 -16.26
C LYS A 31 -15.34 -28.18 -16.25
N GLN A 32 -14.97 -28.86 -15.16
CA GLN A 32 -15.20 -30.29 -14.95
C GLN A 32 -16.59 -30.61 -14.37
N GLY A 33 -17.44 -29.60 -14.16
CA GLY A 33 -18.78 -29.78 -13.60
C GLY A 33 -18.82 -29.83 -12.06
N HIS A 34 -17.70 -29.63 -11.37
CA HIS A 34 -17.69 -29.53 -9.91
C HIS A 34 -18.23 -28.18 -9.45
N LYS A 35 -19.03 -28.20 -8.38
CA LYS A 35 -19.47 -26.99 -7.68
C LYS A 35 -18.34 -26.46 -6.82
N VAL A 36 -17.94 -25.21 -7.06
CA VAL A 36 -16.87 -24.53 -6.32
C VAL A 36 -17.47 -23.32 -5.60
N SER A 37 -17.33 -23.28 -4.28
CA SER A 37 -17.74 -22.14 -3.45
C SER A 37 -17.10 -20.83 -3.92
N ARG A 38 -17.85 -19.73 -3.88
CA ARG A 38 -17.30 -18.41 -4.16
C ARG A 38 -16.47 -17.96 -2.96
N THR A 39 -15.29 -17.40 -3.23
CA THR A 39 -14.50 -16.73 -2.20
C THR A 39 -15.28 -15.51 -1.72
N ILE A 40 -15.46 -15.41 -0.40
CA ILE A 40 -16.05 -14.24 0.23
C ILE A 40 -15.00 -13.12 0.15
N LYS A 41 -15.40 -11.99 -0.42
CA LYS A 41 -14.55 -10.81 -0.49
C LYS A 41 -14.76 -9.95 0.76
N PRO A 42 -13.72 -9.23 1.24
CA PRO A 42 -13.86 -8.20 2.27
C PRO A 42 -15.02 -7.27 1.97
N SER A 43 -15.74 -6.85 3.00
CA SER A 43 -16.73 -5.80 2.85
C SER A 43 -16.02 -4.45 2.80
N CYS A 44 -16.37 -3.61 1.83
CA CYS A 44 -15.89 -2.23 1.78
C CYS A 44 -17.06 -1.30 1.50
N LYS A 45 -16.98 -0.08 2.04
CA LYS A 45 -17.95 0.97 1.71
C LYS A 45 -17.79 1.31 0.23
N GLU A 46 -18.91 1.38 -0.48
CA GLU A 46 -18.95 1.77 -1.89
C GLU A 46 -19.52 3.18 -2.01
N ILE A 47 -18.84 4.02 -2.77
CA ILE A 47 -19.33 5.34 -3.21
C ILE A 47 -19.66 5.19 -4.70
N LYS A 48 -20.81 5.70 -5.12
CA LYS A 48 -21.22 5.69 -6.53
C LYS A 48 -21.45 7.11 -7.00
N LEU A 49 -20.71 7.52 -8.03
CA LEU A 49 -20.76 8.87 -8.59
C LEU A 49 -21.07 8.81 -10.08
N GLU A 50 -21.86 9.78 -10.54
CA GLU A 50 -22.06 10.06 -11.95
C GLU A 50 -21.31 11.35 -12.29
N LEU A 51 -20.19 11.23 -13.00
CA LEU A 51 -19.29 12.35 -13.29
C LEU A 51 -18.93 12.40 -14.79
N ASP A 52 -18.64 13.59 -15.30
CA ASP A 52 -18.16 13.77 -16.66
C ASP A 52 -16.69 13.31 -16.78
N LEU A 53 -16.45 12.29 -17.60
CA LEU A 53 -15.14 11.69 -17.84
C LEU A 53 -14.54 12.10 -19.20
N SER A 54 -15.12 13.10 -19.88
CA SER A 54 -14.76 13.43 -21.26
C SER A 54 -13.38 14.06 -21.41
N GLN A 55 -12.88 14.79 -20.41
CA GLN A 55 -11.66 15.60 -20.53
C GLN A 55 -10.46 15.11 -19.73
N THR A 56 -10.67 14.28 -18.70
CA THR A 56 -9.61 13.95 -17.73
C THR A 56 -9.75 12.52 -17.22
N ARG A 57 -8.66 11.96 -16.69
CA ARG A 57 -8.65 10.64 -16.03
C ARG A 57 -9.63 10.59 -14.86
N VAL A 58 -10.28 9.43 -14.67
CA VAL A 58 -11.33 9.23 -13.66
C VAL A 58 -10.89 9.58 -12.24
N GLU A 59 -9.65 9.25 -11.88
CA GLU A 59 -9.07 9.50 -10.57
C GLU A 59 -8.96 11.01 -10.29
N LEU A 60 -8.60 11.80 -11.31
CA LEU A 60 -8.52 13.26 -11.22
C LEU A 60 -9.89 13.92 -11.15
N VAL A 61 -10.89 13.36 -11.83
CA VAL A 61 -12.28 13.84 -11.73
C VAL A 61 -12.85 13.58 -10.34
N VAL A 62 -12.60 12.41 -9.76
CA VAL A 62 -13.01 12.09 -8.37
C VAL A 62 -12.26 12.95 -7.37
N LYS A 63 -10.95 13.16 -7.56
CA LYS A 63 -10.17 14.10 -6.77
C LYS A 63 -10.82 15.49 -6.75
N GLN A 64 -11.09 16.07 -7.91
CA GLN A 64 -11.71 17.39 -8.03
C GLN A 64 -13.10 17.44 -7.39
N HIS A 65 -13.89 16.38 -7.55
CA HIS A 65 -15.22 16.27 -6.93
C HIS A 65 -15.14 16.33 -5.40
N LEU A 66 -14.18 15.62 -4.79
CA LEU A 66 -13.94 15.62 -3.35
C LEU A 66 -13.37 16.98 -2.88
N GLU A 67 -12.47 17.59 -3.64
CA GLU A 67 -11.94 18.92 -3.35
C GLU A 67 -13.05 19.99 -3.31
N ASN A 68 -14.04 19.90 -4.22
CA ASN A 68 -15.21 20.78 -4.20
C ASN A 68 -16.10 20.60 -2.96
N GLN A 69 -15.95 19.51 -2.21
CA GLN A 69 -16.62 19.27 -0.92
C GLN A 69 -15.75 19.67 0.28
N GLY A 70 -14.61 20.30 0.03
CA GLY A 70 -13.69 20.81 1.05
C GLY A 70 -12.70 19.78 1.57
N TRP A 71 -12.42 18.70 0.82
CA TRP A 71 -11.33 17.78 1.14
C TRP A 71 -10.02 18.26 0.50
N GLU A 72 -8.91 18.05 1.19
CA GLU A 72 -7.57 18.11 0.61
C GLU A 72 -7.19 16.72 0.10
N VAL A 73 -7.06 16.57 -1.21
CA VAL A 73 -6.96 15.24 -1.83
C VAL A 73 -5.67 15.07 -2.59
N TYR A 74 -4.96 13.98 -2.32
CA TYR A 74 -3.71 13.63 -2.98
C TYR A 74 -3.92 12.39 -3.83
N PHE A 75 -3.53 12.47 -5.10
CA PHE A 75 -3.40 11.30 -5.96
C PHE A 75 -2.00 10.71 -5.76
N SER A 76 -1.88 9.76 -4.85
CA SER A 76 -0.59 9.24 -4.39
C SER A 76 -0.35 7.78 -4.76
N GLU A 77 -1.41 7.00 -4.98
CA GLU A 77 -1.35 5.54 -5.12
C GLU A 77 -0.46 4.93 -4.01
N ASN A 78 0.53 4.12 -4.39
CA ASN A 78 1.49 3.49 -3.47
C ASN A 78 2.46 4.49 -2.83
N SER A 79 2.59 5.72 -3.35
CA SER A 79 3.61 6.68 -2.93
C SER A 79 3.38 7.22 -1.52
N PHE A 80 2.13 7.27 -1.05
CA PHE A 80 1.81 7.85 0.25
C PHE A 80 2.37 7.02 1.41
N LEU A 81 1.83 5.82 1.62
CA LEU A 81 2.25 4.99 2.75
C LEU A 81 3.69 4.47 2.56
N CYS A 82 4.13 4.21 1.32
CA CYS A 82 5.56 3.92 1.06
C CYS A 82 6.46 5.12 1.34
N GLY A 83 6.03 6.35 1.07
CA GLY A 83 6.78 7.56 1.40
C GLY A 83 6.98 7.70 2.90
N LEU A 84 5.90 7.60 3.68
CA LEU A 84 5.96 7.61 5.15
C LEU A 84 6.85 6.49 5.67
N PHE A 85 6.70 5.26 5.14
CA PHE A 85 7.52 4.11 5.51
C PHE A 85 9.00 4.35 5.20
N GLY A 86 9.32 4.85 4.02
CA GLY A 86 10.70 5.07 3.58
C GLY A 86 11.44 6.13 4.42
N LEU A 87 10.72 7.14 4.92
CA LEU A 87 11.28 8.11 5.86
C LEU A 87 11.43 7.51 7.27
N ALA A 88 10.39 6.86 7.80
CA ALA A 88 10.41 6.26 9.14
C ALA A 88 11.48 5.18 9.29
N PHE A 89 11.70 4.39 8.25
CA PHE A 89 12.63 3.27 8.22
C PHE A 89 13.92 3.62 7.48
N TRP A 90 14.28 4.90 7.33
CA TRP A 90 15.48 5.30 6.60
C TRP A 90 16.74 4.60 7.14
N GLU A 91 16.95 4.67 8.46
CA GLU A 91 18.11 4.05 9.12
C GLU A 91 18.05 2.51 9.10
N VAL A 92 16.86 1.92 8.95
CA VAL A 92 16.68 0.47 8.78
C VAL A 92 17.10 0.05 7.37
N ILE A 93 16.61 0.77 6.35
CA ILE A 93 16.88 0.47 4.94
C ILE A 93 18.38 0.61 4.63
N PHE A 94 19.02 1.63 5.20
CA PHE A 94 20.43 1.95 4.97
C PHE A 94 21.38 1.50 6.09
N ALA A 95 20.91 0.63 6.99
CA ALA A 95 21.73 0.04 8.04
C ALA A 95 22.98 -0.65 7.48
N ASP A 96 24.09 -0.57 8.22
CA ASP A 96 25.35 -1.22 7.91
C ASP A 96 25.28 -2.72 8.21
N VAL A 97 24.63 -3.45 7.30
CA VAL A 97 24.52 -4.91 7.33
C VAL A 97 25.48 -5.48 6.30
N GLU A 98 26.26 -6.48 6.71
CA GLU A 98 27.27 -7.12 5.84
C GLU A 98 26.65 -7.54 4.50
N SER A 99 27.33 -7.17 3.40
CA SER A 99 26.93 -7.44 2.02
C SER A 99 25.61 -6.80 1.57
N ALA A 100 24.94 -5.98 2.38
CA ALA A 100 23.74 -5.27 1.97
C ALA A 100 24.05 -4.21 0.89
N PHE A 101 25.18 -3.51 1.04
CA PHE A 101 25.70 -2.53 0.08
C PHE A 101 27.14 -2.89 -0.31
N ILE A 102 27.37 -3.13 -1.60
CA ILE A 102 28.66 -3.49 -2.19
C ILE A 102 29.22 -2.39 -3.10
N ASN A 103 28.44 -1.35 -3.42
CA ASN A 103 28.90 -0.17 -4.14
C ASN A 103 28.08 1.10 -3.84
N ARG A 104 28.66 2.26 -4.16
CA ARG A 104 28.12 3.60 -3.87
C ARG A 104 26.88 4.03 -4.67
N TYR A 105 26.46 3.26 -5.67
CA TYR A 105 25.34 3.60 -6.56
C TYR A 105 24.06 2.80 -6.25
N GLN A 106 24.09 1.95 -5.22
CA GLN A 106 22.92 1.22 -4.78
C GLN A 106 21.92 2.14 -4.09
N HIS A 107 20.72 2.24 -4.68
CA HIS A 107 19.60 2.96 -4.07
C HIS A 107 18.85 2.13 -3.01
N ARG A 108 19.19 0.85 -2.84
CA ARG A 108 18.58 -0.08 -1.88
C ARG A 108 19.56 -1.19 -1.49
N PRO A 109 19.40 -1.81 -0.31
CA PRO A 109 20.21 -2.96 0.05
C PRO A 109 19.87 -4.17 -0.83
N LEU A 110 20.84 -5.04 -1.09
CA LEU A 110 20.65 -6.26 -1.88
C LEU A 110 19.67 -7.23 -1.22
N ASP A 111 19.61 -7.22 0.11
CA ASP A 111 18.77 -8.12 0.89
C ASP A 111 17.35 -7.59 1.16
N LEU A 112 16.93 -6.48 0.54
CA LEU A 112 15.62 -5.83 0.82
C LEU A 112 14.42 -6.79 0.74
N TYR A 113 14.46 -7.78 -0.15
CA TYR A 113 13.39 -8.75 -0.34
C TYR A 113 13.77 -10.17 0.07
N HIS A 114 14.85 -10.32 0.82
CA HIS A 114 15.19 -11.61 1.43
C HIS A 114 14.32 -11.82 2.66
N SER A 115 13.98 -13.08 2.95
CA SER A 115 13.11 -13.44 4.08
C SER A 115 13.67 -13.02 5.44
N ASN A 116 14.99 -12.83 5.55
CA ASN A 116 15.68 -12.43 6.77
C ASN A 116 16.01 -10.92 6.82
N PHE A 117 15.46 -10.09 5.93
CA PHE A 117 15.69 -8.64 5.95
C PHE A 117 15.33 -8.03 7.31
N VAL A 118 14.15 -8.40 7.83
CA VAL A 118 13.61 -7.95 9.12
C VAL A 118 14.46 -8.49 10.27
N ASP A 119 14.80 -9.78 10.26
CA ASP A 119 15.56 -10.44 11.32
C ASP A 119 16.92 -9.76 11.56
N LYS A 120 17.57 -9.31 10.49
CA LYS A 120 18.87 -8.61 10.56
C LYS A 120 18.78 -7.19 11.11
N ARG A 121 17.57 -6.63 11.25
CA ARG A 121 17.32 -5.20 11.56
C ARG A 121 16.25 -5.01 12.64
N VAL A 122 16.01 -6.03 13.48
CA VAL A 122 14.92 -6.02 14.49
C VAL A 122 15.06 -4.84 15.43
N GLU A 123 16.26 -4.55 15.93
CA GLU A 123 16.50 -3.45 16.88
C GLU A 123 16.16 -2.09 16.26
N GLN A 124 16.63 -1.82 15.04
CA GLN A 124 16.35 -0.57 14.34
C GLN A 124 14.86 -0.43 13.99
N ILE A 125 14.20 -1.53 13.63
CA ILE A 125 12.76 -1.57 13.36
C ILE A 125 11.97 -1.25 14.63
N GLN A 126 12.34 -1.84 15.77
CA GLN A 126 11.70 -1.57 17.06
C GLN A 126 11.90 -0.12 17.49
N ALA A 127 13.11 0.43 17.32
CA ALA A 127 13.40 1.83 17.60
C ALA A 127 12.54 2.79 16.74
N ALA A 128 12.36 2.49 15.45
CA ALA A 128 11.49 3.27 14.57
C ALA A 128 10.03 3.23 15.03
N PHE A 129 9.51 2.05 15.41
CA PHE A 129 8.15 1.93 15.95
C PHE A 129 7.96 2.68 17.27
N GLN A 130 8.93 2.60 18.18
CA GLN A 130 8.89 3.31 19.45
C GLN A 130 8.86 4.82 19.22
N THR A 131 9.73 5.31 18.34
CA THR A 131 9.79 6.72 17.95
C THR A 131 8.44 7.23 17.44
N ILE A 132 7.80 6.51 16.51
CA ILE A 132 6.48 6.90 15.99
C ILE A 132 5.42 6.86 17.09
N SER A 133 5.47 5.85 17.97
CA SER A 133 4.48 5.70 19.03
C SER A 133 4.56 6.82 20.07
N GLU A 134 5.78 7.25 20.43
CA GLU A 134 6.03 8.26 21.46
C GLU A 134 6.01 9.70 20.92
N GLN A 135 6.54 9.92 19.72
CA GLN A 135 6.80 11.26 19.16
C GLN A 135 5.96 11.56 17.90
N GLY A 136 5.21 10.57 17.41
CA GLY A 136 4.44 10.69 16.17
C GLY A 136 5.32 10.82 14.93
N LEU A 137 4.80 11.49 13.90
CA LEU A 137 5.49 11.64 12.62
C LEU A 137 6.33 12.92 12.53
N ASN A 138 6.45 13.70 13.62
CA ASN A 138 7.18 14.98 13.63
C ASN A 138 8.60 14.86 13.07
N GLN A 139 9.34 13.84 13.50
CA GLN A 139 10.72 13.60 13.02
C GLN A 139 10.78 13.31 11.52
N LEU A 140 9.69 12.84 10.90
CA LEU A 140 9.68 12.58 9.46
C LEU A 140 9.82 13.87 8.65
N LEU A 141 9.40 15.03 9.16
CA LEU A 141 9.62 16.32 8.51
C LEU A 141 11.10 16.69 8.46
N ASP A 142 11.84 16.45 9.55
CA ASP A 142 13.29 16.68 9.59
C ASP A 142 14.04 15.73 8.67
N ILE A 143 13.65 14.45 8.67
CA ILE A 143 14.21 13.45 7.76
C ILE A 143 13.89 13.82 6.32
N TYR A 144 12.68 14.28 6.03
CA TYR A 144 12.30 14.76 4.70
C TYR A 144 13.23 15.85 4.22
N ASP A 145 13.43 16.92 5.01
CA ASP A 145 14.29 18.04 4.64
C ASP A 145 15.76 17.62 4.46
N LEU A 146 16.27 16.77 5.36
CA LEU A 146 17.65 16.29 5.31
C LEU A 146 17.91 15.36 4.13
N LYS A 147 16.93 14.54 3.74
CA LYS A 147 17.09 13.47 2.74
C LYS A 147 16.46 13.79 1.39
N TYR A 148 15.83 14.96 1.23
CA TYR A 148 15.12 15.32 0.01
C TYR A 148 15.99 15.12 -1.24
N GLY A 149 15.45 14.41 -2.22
CA GLY A 149 16.15 14.10 -3.48
C GLY A 149 17.14 12.93 -3.41
N ILE A 150 17.43 12.37 -2.24
CA ILE A 150 18.25 11.16 -2.11
C ILE A 150 17.41 9.93 -2.48
N ALA A 151 17.95 9.05 -3.32
CA ALA A 151 17.26 7.86 -3.78
C ALA A 151 16.92 6.91 -2.61
N ASN A 152 15.68 6.42 -2.56
CA ASN A 152 15.17 5.47 -1.57
C ASN A 152 14.18 4.53 -2.27
N PRO A 153 14.13 3.23 -1.95
CA PRO A 153 13.27 2.26 -2.66
C PRO A 153 11.76 2.47 -2.45
N PHE A 154 11.36 3.26 -1.45
CA PHE A 154 9.96 3.51 -1.08
C PHE A 154 9.54 4.98 -1.23
N VAL A 155 10.47 5.94 -1.16
CA VAL A 155 10.15 7.37 -1.27
C VAL A 155 10.16 7.84 -2.72
N HIS A 156 8.99 8.22 -3.22
CA HIS A 156 8.82 8.85 -4.54
C HIS A 156 8.63 10.36 -4.38
N TRP A 157 9.74 11.11 -4.27
CA TRP A 157 9.73 12.55 -3.92
C TRP A 157 8.76 13.43 -4.73
N ASN A 158 8.57 13.13 -6.02
CA ASN A 158 7.65 13.92 -6.89
C ASN A 158 6.16 13.71 -6.57
N HIS A 159 5.80 12.63 -5.88
CA HIS A 159 4.42 12.25 -5.55
C HIS A 159 4.20 12.17 -4.04
N PHE A 160 5.15 12.69 -3.26
CA PHE A 160 5.12 12.64 -1.80
C PHE A 160 5.55 14.01 -1.24
N PRO A 161 4.69 15.04 -1.33
CA PRO A 161 5.01 16.37 -0.84
C PRO A 161 5.02 16.41 0.69
N LYS A 162 5.77 17.37 1.27
CA LYS A 162 5.85 17.55 2.73
C LYS A 162 4.48 17.75 3.40
N ALA A 163 3.57 18.49 2.76
CA ALA A 163 2.19 18.69 3.23
C ALA A 163 1.44 17.37 3.50
N LEU A 164 1.74 16.31 2.74
CA LEU A 164 1.13 15.01 2.95
C LEU A 164 1.54 14.37 4.30
N ILE A 165 2.74 14.67 4.78
CA ILE A 165 3.20 14.27 6.12
C ILE A 165 2.46 15.08 7.18
N GLU A 166 2.35 16.39 6.98
CA GLU A 166 1.68 17.33 7.90
C GLU A 166 0.21 16.94 8.11
N HIS A 167 -0.56 16.70 7.05
CA HIS A 167 -1.94 16.23 7.20
C HIS A 167 -2.03 14.84 7.87
N SER A 168 -1.05 13.97 7.63
CA SER A 168 -1.03 12.65 8.27
C SER A 168 -0.83 12.75 9.78
N MET A 169 -0.05 13.73 10.24
CA MET A 169 0.17 13.99 11.68
C MET A 169 -1.09 14.46 12.38
N GLU A 170 -1.95 15.21 11.67
CA GLU A 170 -3.18 15.76 12.22
C GLU A 170 -4.32 14.71 12.23
N ALA A 171 -4.45 13.93 11.15
CA ALA A 171 -5.62 13.08 10.94
C ALA A 171 -5.42 11.58 11.24
N ILE A 172 -4.19 11.05 11.17
CA ILE A 172 -3.96 9.61 11.27
C ILE A 172 -3.38 9.24 12.64
N PRO A 173 -4.05 8.40 13.44
CA PRO A 173 -3.49 7.94 14.71
C PRO A 173 -2.14 7.24 14.53
N ASN A 174 -1.13 7.61 15.33
CA ASN A 174 0.21 7.01 15.28
C ASN A 174 0.17 5.47 15.38
N ALA A 175 -0.70 4.94 16.25
CA ALA A 175 -0.87 3.50 16.41
C ALA A 175 -1.33 2.81 15.11
N LEU A 176 -2.18 3.47 14.31
CA LEU A 176 -2.62 2.94 13.03
C LEU A 176 -1.49 2.95 12.00
N ILE A 177 -0.69 4.02 11.95
CA ILE A 177 0.51 4.08 11.10
C ILE A 177 1.48 2.92 11.43
N VAL A 178 1.71 2.66 12.72
CA VAL A 178 2.55 1.53 13.17
C VAL A 178 1.99 0.20 12.66
N GLU A 179 0.69 -0.05 12.78
CA GLU A 179 0.07 -1.29 12.28
C GLU A 179 0.16 -1.42 10.74
N LEU A 180 -0.01 -0.31 10.00
CA LEU A 180 0.15 -0.29 8.55
C LEU A 180 1.59 -0.57 8.12
N PHE A 181 2.58 -0.06 8.86
CA PHE A 181 3.99 -0.38 8.62
C PHE A 181 4.33 -1.84 8.93
N LYS A 182 3.71 -2.44 9.95
CA LYS A 182 3.82 -3.89 10.20
C LYS A 182 3.28 -4.71 9.04
N VAL A 183 2.19 -4.28 8.40
CA VAL A 183 1.68 -4.93 7.17
C VAL A 183 2.73 -4.87 6.06
N ILE A 184 3.35 -3.70 5.80
CA ILE A 184 4.42 -3.57 4.80
C ILE A 184 5.61 -4.48 5.13
N LEU A 185 6.05 -4.51 6.38
CA LEU A 185 7.19 -5.34 6.82
C LEU A 185 6.90 -6.84 6.76
N SER A 186 5.63 -7.26 6.83
CA SER A 186 5.27 -8.68 6.74
C SER A 186 5.65 -9.31 5.41
N ASP A 187 5.61 -8.53 4.32
CA ASP A 187 6.21 -8.85 3.03
C ASP A 187 6.38 -7.57 2.20
N LEU A 188 7.61 -7.04 2.20
CA LEU A 188 7.96 -5.78 1.54
C LEU A 188 7.72 -5.81 0.02
N LYS A 189 7.88 -6.97 -0.61
CA LYS A 189 7.69 -7.11 -2.06
C LYS A 189 6.20 -7.15 -2.38
N LEU A 190 5.41 -7.79 -1.54
CA LEU A 190 3.98 -8.03 -1.75
C LEU A 190 3.13 -6.79 -1.46
N PHE A 191 3.44 -6.05 -0.38
CA PHE A 191 2.62 -4.94 0.11
C PHE A 191 3.08 -3.56 -0.35
N ARG A 192 4.20 -3.43 -1.07
CA ARG A 192 4.59 -2.15 -1.69
C ARG A 192 3.67 -1.67 -2.83
N ASN A 193 2.68 -2.48 -3.25
CA ASN A 193 1.79 -2.19 -4.36
C ASN A 193 0.33 -2.51 -4.00
N GLY A 194 -0.61 -1.86 -4.69
CA GLY A 194 -2.05 -2.10 -4.57
C GLY A 194 -2.75 -1.22 -3.54
N MET A 195 -2.09 -0.16 -3.08
CA MET A 195 -2.71 0.84 -2.22
C MET A 195 -3.72 1.69 -3.01
N PRO A 196 -4.69 2.32 -2.33
CA PRO A 196 -5.73 3.11 -2.99
C PRO A 196 -5.16 4.30 -3.76
N ASP A 197 -5.83 4.68 -4.84
CA ASP A 197 -5.44 5.81 -5.69
C ASP A 197 -5.32 7.12 -4.90
N LEU A 198 -6.35 7.46 -4.13
CA LEU A 198 -6.47 8.74 -3.44
C LEU A 198 -6.40 8.59 -1.93
N ILE A 199 -5.77 9.56 -1.28
CA ILE A 199 -5.90 9.84 0.15
C ILE A 199 -6.46 11.26 0.30
N ALA A 200 -7.52 11.39 1.09
CA ALA A 200 -8.21 12.65 1.33
C ALA A 200 -8.14 13.01 2.82
N PHE A 201 -7.96 14.29 3.13
CA PHE A 201 -7.93 14.84 4.47
C PHE A 201 -8.95 15.96 4.61
N LYS A 202 -9.58 16.06 5.78
CA LYS A 202 -10.50 17.15 6.11
C LYS A 202 -10.58 17.25 7.63
N ASP A 203 -10.19 18.40 8.17
CA ASP A 203 -10.08 18.60 9.61
C ASP A 203 -9.18 17.51 10.24
N ASP A 204 -9.66 16.78 11.25
CA ASP A 204 -8.96 15.65 11.89
C ASP A 204 -9.30 14.28 11.26
N GLU A 205 -9.99 14.26 10.11
CA GLU A 205 -10.37 13.05 9.40
C GLU A 205 -9.49 12.78 8.19
N PHE A 206 -9.24 11.50 7.93
CA PHE A 206 -8.67 11.02 6.67
C PHE A 206 -9.54 9.93 6.07
N HIS A 207 -9.46 9.78 4.75
CA HIS A 207 -10.16 8.72 4.04
C HIS A 207 -9.35 8.25 2.83
N TRP A 208 -9.14 6.94 2.70
CA TRP A 208 -8.57 6.35 1.50
C TRP A 208 -9.65 5.96 0.50
N ILE A 209 -9.42 6.26 -0.78
CA ILE A 209 -10.37 5.99 -1.85
C ILE A 209 -9.66 5.29 -3.02
N GLU A 210 -10.14 4.10 -3.35
CA GLU A 210 -9.79 3.41 -4.59
C GLU A 210 -10.83 3.76 -5.66
N VAL A 211 -10.40 4.26 -6.81
CA VAL A 211 -11.29 4.77 -7.86
C VAL A 211 -11.46 3.72 -8.96
N LYS A 212 -12.71 3.47 -9.35
CA LYS A 212 -13.06 2.52 -10.42
C LYS A 212 -13.92 3.19 -11.47
N GLY A 213 -13.33 3.44 -12.63
CA GLY A 213 -14.05 3.88 -13.83
C GLY A 213 -14.85 2.75 -14.49
N PRO A 214 -15.60 3.06 -15.56
CA PRO A 214 -16.50 2.12 -16.22
C PRO A 214 -15.77 0.83 -16.65
N GLY A 215 -16.30 -0.31 -16.20
CA GLY A 215 -15.75 -1.63 -16.54
C GLY A 215 -14.47 -2.03 -15.78
N ASP A 216 -13.87 -1.13 -14.99
CA ASP A 216 -12.71 -1.46 -14.17
C ASP A 216 -13.09 -2.33 -12.96
N LYS A 217 -12.17 -3.19 -12.53
CA LYS A 217 -12.36 -4.13 -11.43
C LYS A 217 -11.17 -4.09 -10.50
N LEU A 218 -11.44 -4.27 -9.22
CA LEU A 218 -10.42 -4.43 -8.19
C LEU A 218 -9.48 -5.61 -8.49
N GLN A 219 -8.18 -5.30 -8.49
CA GLN A 219 -7.08 -6.24 -8.69
C GLN A 219 -6.73 -7.00 -7.40
N ASP A 220 -5.90 -8.03 -7.50
CA ASP A 220 -5.62 -8.94 -6.37
C ASP A 220 -4.81 -8.29 -5.26
N ASN A 221 -3.80 -7.50 -5.62
CA ASN A 221 -3.05 -6.67 -4.69
C ASN A 221 -3.94 -5.64 -3.98
N GLN A 222 -4.94 -5.08 -4.67
CA GLN A 222 -5.93 -4.18 -4.06
C GLN A 222 -6.81 -4.93 -3.06
N TRP A 223 -7.32 -6.12 -3.42
CA TRP A 223 -8.06 -6.95 -2.47
C TRP A 223 -7.25 -7.35 -1.24
N ARG A 224 -5.93 -7.55 -1.38
CA ARG A 224 -5.04 -7.78 -0.24
C ARG A 224 -5.01 -6.57 0.70
N TRP A 225 -4.84 -5.36 0.18
CA TRP A 225 -4.89 -4.15 1.00
C TRP A 225 -6.26 -3.91 1.64
N ILE A 226 -7.35 -4.11 0.90
CA ILE A 226 -8.72 -3.96 1.43
C ILE A 226 -8.96 -4.90 2.62
N LYS A 227 -8.45 -6.13 2.57
CA LYS A 227 -8.53 -7.06 3.71
C LYS A 227 -7.81 -6.52 4.95
N GLU A 228 -6.63 -5.92 4.78
CA GLU A 228 -5.89 -5.31 5.88
C GLU A 228 -6.57 -4.04 6.40
N PHE A 229 -7.18 -3.23 5.51
CA PHE A 229 -7.98 -2.08 5.90
C PHE A 229 -9.22 -2.46 6.71
N GLU A 230 -9.93 -3.52 6.30
CA GLU A 230 -11.06 -4.07 7.07
C GLU A 230 -10.59 -4.55 8.46
N ARG A 231 -9.47 -5.29 8.52
CA ARG A 231 -8.89 -5.79 9.78
C ARG A 231 -8.48 -4.66 10.72
N LEU A 232 -7.91 -3.59 10.19
CA LEU A 232 -7.40 -2.44 10.95
C LEU A 232 -8.44 -1.33 11.15
N SER A 233 -9.66 -1.51 10.65
CA SER A 233 -10.72 -0.49 10.67
C SER A 233 -10.30 0.84 10.05
N VAL A 234 -9.52 0.79 8.96
CA VAL A 234 -9.08 1.97 8.22
C VAL A 234 -10.26 2.62 7.50
N PRO A 235 -10.45 3.95 7.60
CA PRO A 235 -11.37 4.70 6.76
C PRO A 235 -11.04 4.51 5.27
N PHE A 236 -11.81 3.65 4.62
CA PHE A 236 -11.58 3.25 3.24
C PHE A 236 -12.90 3.13 2.47
N SER A 237 -12.89 3.46 1.18
CA SER A 237 -14.00 3.18 0.26
C SER A 237 -13.53 2.90 -1.16
N VAL A 238 -14.37 2.20 -1.92
CA VAL A 238 -14.22 2.06 -3.36
C VAL A 238 -15.21 3.00 -4.04
N CYS A 239 -14.71 3.95 -4.83
CA CYS A 239 -15.52 4.91 -5.57
C CYS A 239 -15.71 4.44 -7.01
N TYR A 240 -16.91 3.97 -7.33
CA TYR A 240 -17.32 3.57 -8.66
C TYR A 240 -17.90 4.77 -9.41
N VAL A 241 -17.36 5.06 -10.59
CA VAL A 241 -17.79 6.18 -11.44
C VAL A 241 -18.44 5.64 -12.71
N ASN A 242 -19.70 6.00 -12.93
CA ASN A 242 -20.51 5.61 -14.10
C ASN A 242 -20.51 4.07 -14.33
N HIS A 243 -20.71 3.28 -13.26
CA HIS A 243 -20.54 1.80 -13.23
C HIS A 243 -21.85 1.03 -13.35
#